data_AF-A0A0F9P2U8-F1
#
_entry.id   AF-A0A0F9P2U8-F1
#
_cell.length_a   1.000
_cell.length_b   1.000
_cell.length_c   1.000
_cell.angle_alpha   90.00
_cell.angle_beta   90.00
_cell.angle_gamma   90.00
#
_symmetry.space_group_name_H-M   'P 1'
#
loop_
_entity.id
_entity.type
_entity.pdbx_description
1 polymer ?
#
loop_
_entity_poly.entity_id
_entity_poly.type
_entity_poly.pdbx_seq_one_letter_code
_entity_poly.pdbx_strand_id
1 'polypeptide(L)'
;MNRNYEPGNGDWKIDIPGRTSPMEKSHIIWNEHHPDDPILPDELIHHKDRNHYNDDPDNHEKMKKGAHIILHHTGVKRSASSRKKMSESSKGKKHTPETRKKMSEAHKRKSPSAATRKKISEARKGQIPWTKGRKFSAEHRRKISEANKGKSPSAATRKKLSEANKGKNHPFYGKTHSEKTKAKMSDARKMYWKRKGDN
;
A
#
# COMPACT_ATOMS: atom_id res chain seq x y z
N MET A 1 -7.06 20.70 -32.85
CA MET A 1 -6.46 19.64 -33.69
C MET A 1 -5.94 18.52 -32.80
N ASN A 2 -6.49 17.31 -32.98
CA ASN A 2 -6.10 16.10 -32.25
C ASN A 2 -4.66 15.68 -32.60
N ARG A 3 -3.79 15.54 -31.61
CA ARG A 3 -2.53 14.80 -31.74
C ARG A 3 -2.77 13.39 -31.24
N ASN A 4 -3.01 12.48 -32.18
CA ASN A 4 -3.00 11.04 -31.93
C ASN A 4 -1.56 10.63 -31.62
N TYR A 5 -1.35 10.00 -30.48
CA TYR A 5 -0.08 9.43 -30.05
C TYR A 5 -0.17 7.92 -30.26
N GLU A 6 0.61 7.40 -31.22
CA GLU A 6 0.84 5.97 -31.38
C GLU A 6 2.21 5.61 -30.76
N PRO A 7 2.30 4.58 -29.90
CA PRO A 7 3.55 4.18 -29.30
C PRO A 7 4.33 3.32 -30.30
N GLY A 8 5.07 3.98 -31.19
CA GLY A 8 6.05 3.34 -32.06
C GLY A 8 7.23 2.82 -31.24
N ASN A 9 7.56 1.55 -31.43
CA ASN A 9 8.72 0.88 -30.86
C ASN A 9 9.98 1.74 -31.01
N GLY A 10 10.75 1.86 -29.93
CA GLY A 10 11.95 2.70 -29.86
C GLY A 10 13.06 2.22 -30.78
N ASP A 11 12.96 2.58 -32.07
CA ASP A 11 14.08 2.64 -33.00
C ASP A 11 14.89 3.88 -32.65
N TRP A 12 15.92 3.70 -31.81
CA TRP A 12 16.91 4.73 -31.49
C TRP A 12 17.91 4.96 -32.63
N LYS A 13 17.46 4.91 -33.89
CA LYS A 13 18.25 5.27 -35.05
C LYS A 13 18.18 6.78 -35.26
N ILE A 14 18.96 7.52 -34.49
CA ILE A 14 19.34 8.88 -34.89
C ILE A 14 20.61 8.72 -35.73
N ASP A 15 20.45 8.39 -37.01
CA ASP A 15 21.55 8.31 -37.97
C ASP A 15 22.12 9.71 -38.20
N ILE A 16 23.12 10.09 -37.40
CA ILE A 16 24.00 11.22 -37.69
C ILE A 16 25.26 10.61 -38.34
N PRO A 17 25.47 10.78 -39.66
CA PRO A 17 26.62 10.19 -40.34
C PRO A 17 27.93 10.71 -39.72
N GLY A 18 28.75 9.78 -39.22
CA GLY A 18 30.08 10.07 -38.64
C GLY A 18 30.17 10.06 -37.11
N ARG A 19 29.09 9.76 -36.37
CA ARG A 19 29.13 9.58 -34.90
C ARG A 19 28.71 8.17 -34.52
N THR A 20 29.68 7.30 -34.26
CA THR A 20 29.41 6.05 -33.53
C THR A 20 29.17 6.36 -32.06
N SER A 21 28.01 5.97 -31.55
CA SER A 21 27.70 6.08 -30.12
C SER A 21 28.74 5.30 -29.31
N PRO A 22 29.16 5.76 -28.11
CA PRO A 22 30.07 4.98 -27.26
C PRO A 22 29.59 3.54 -27.01
N MET A 23 28.27 3.31 -26.94
CA MET A 23 27.70 1.97 -26.85
C MET A 23 27.78 1.16 -28.16
N GLU A 24 27.81 1.80 -29.32
CA GLU A 24 28.03 1.11 -30.61
C GLU A 24 29.49 0.71 -30.77
N LYS A 25 30.42 1.53 -30.25
CA LYS A 25 31.85 1.21 -30.21
C LYS A 25 32.13 -0.02 -29.35
N SER A 26 31.57 -0.08 -28.14
CA SER A 26 31.73 -1.26 -27.28
C SER A 26 31.12 -2.53 -27.89
N HIS A 27 30.03 -2.42 -28.67
CA HIS A 27 29.47 -3.54 -29.42
C HIS A 27 30.41 -4.04 -30.54
N ILE A 28 31.04 -3.13 -31.27
CA ILE A 28 32.00 -3.48 -32.33
C ILE A 28 33.21 -4.19 -31.70
N ILE A 29 33.78 -3.61 -30.63
CA ILE A 29 34.96 -4.16 -29.95
C ILE A 29 34.68 -5.54 -29.33
N TRP A 30 33.48 -5.74 -28.78
CA TRP A 30 33.06 -7.06 -28.28
C TRP A 30 33.03 -8.11 -29.40
N ASN A 31 32.44 -7.79 -30.54
CA ASN A 31 32.33 -8.73 -31.66
C ASN A 31 33.71 -9.05 -32.28
N GLU A 32 34.65 -8.10 -32.27
CA GLU A 32 36.04 -8.33 -32.72
C GLU A 32 36.81 -9.25 -31.78
N HIS A 33 36.64 -9.09 -30.46
CA HIS A 33 37.33 -9.89 -29.44
C HIS A 33 36.64 -11.24 -29.15
N HIS A 34 35.35 -11.37 -29.42
CA HIS A 34 34.53 -12.57 -29.18
C HIS A 34 33.79 -13.00 -30.46
N PRO A 35 34.52 -13.46 -31.49
CA PRO A 35 33.93 -13.81 -32.78
C PRO A 35 32.93 -14.98 -32.70
N ASP A 36 33.09 -15.88 -31.71
CA ASP A 36 32.21 -17.02 -31.48
C ASP A 36 30.94 -16.68 -30.68
N ASP A 37 30.85 -15.46 -30.11
CA ASP A 37 29.74 -15.05 -29.22
C ASP A 37 29.23 -13.62 -29.56
N PRO A 38 28.63 -13.42 -30.75
CA PRO A 38 28.14 -12.12 -31.18
C PRO A 38 26.99 -11.61 -30.33
N ILE A 39 26.81 -10.30 -30.31
CA ILE A 39 25.73 -9.65 -29.55
C ILE A 39 24.39 -9.88 -30.24
N LEU A 40 23.41 -10.41 -29.51
CA LEU A 40 22.06 -10.62 -30.01
C LEU A 40 21.19 -9.35 -29.92
N PRO A 41 20.08 -9.24 -30.68
CA PRO A 41 19.23 -8.04 -30.69
C PRO A 41 18.65 -7.59 -29.35
N ASP A 42 18.58 -8.46 -28.34
CA ASP A 42 18.09 -8.13 -26.97
C ASP A 42 19.21 -8.08 -25.92
N GLU A 43 20.47 -8.07 -26.37
CA GLU A 43 21.67 -8.00 -25.55
C GLU A 43 22.38 -6.66 -25.74
N LEU A 44 23.13 -6.25 -24.73
CA LEU A 44 23.96 -5.04 -24.71
C LEU A 44 25.24 -5.31 -23.93
N ILE A 45 26.25 -4.51 -24.22
CA ILE A 45 27.49 -4.49 -23.46
C ILE A 45 27.40 -3.47 -22.32
N HIS A 46 27.54 -3.96 -21.10
CA HIS A 46 27.71 -3.18 -19.89
C HIS A 46 29.20 -2.89 -19.67
N HIS A 47 29.52 -1.66 -19.30
CA HIS A 47 30.85 -1.31 -18.81
C HIS A 47 30.87 -1.52 -17.29
N LYS A 48 31.70 -2.44 -16.80
CA LYS A 48 31.75 -2.85 -15.38
C LYS A 48 32.07 -1.66 -14.46
N ASP A 49 32.94 -0.78 -14.92
CA ASP A 49 33.33 0.46 -14.23
C ASP A 49 32.33 1.62 -14.36
N ARG A 50 31.26 1.44 -15.14
CA ARG A 50 30.26 2.46 -15.50
C ARG A 50 30.85 3.69 -16.21
N ASN A 51 32.04 3.57 -16.78
CA ASN A 51 32.68 4.57 -17.62
C ASN A 51 32.58 4.14 -19.09
N HIS A 52 31.67 4.77 -19.82
CA HIS A 52 31.39 4.49 -21.24
C HIS A 52 32.50 4.94 -22.22
N TYR A 53 33.68 5.31 -21.73
CA TYR A 53 34.87 5.61 -22.54
C TYR A 53 36.00 4.60 -22.34
N ASN A 54 35.84 3.67 -21.39
CA ASN A 54 36.82 2.62 -21.15
C ASN A 54 36.44 1.38 -21.98
N ASP A 55 36.90 1.38 -23.23
CA ASP A 55 36.59 0.38 -24.24
C ASP A 55 37.43 -0.91 -24.12
N ASP A 56 38.13 -1.12 -23.00
CA ASP A 56 38.87 -2.36 -22.74
C ASP A 56 37.92 -3.58 -22.79
N PRO A 57 38.21 -4.61 -23.61
CA PRO A 57 37.40 -5.83 -23.68
C PRO A 57 37.15 -6.48 -22.31
N ASP A 58 38.08 -6.36 -21.36
CA ASP A 58 37.92 -6.91 -20.02
C ASP A 58 36.96 -6.08 -19.14
N ASN A 59 36.74 -4.80 -19.47
CA ASN A 59 35.75 -3.92 -18.84
C ASN A 59 34.33 -4.13 -19.40
N HIS A 60 34.20 -4.90 -20.47
CA HIS A 60 32.91 -5.23 -21.06
C HIS A 60 32.28 -6.48 -20.44
N GLU A 61 30.97 -6.42 -20.25
CA GLU A 61 30.15 -7.56 -19.83
C GLU A 61 28.88 -7.61 -20.67
N LYS A 62 28.65 -8.74 -21.35
CA LYS A 62 27.42 -8.95 -22.12
C LYS A 62 26.25 -9.30 -21.21
N MET A 63 25.16 -8.54 -21.33
CA MET A 63 23.93 -8.80 -20.58
C MET A 63 22.67 -8.41 -21.34
N LYS A 64 21.52 -8.93 -20.91
CA LYS A 64 20.21 -8.58 -21.49
C LYS A 64 19.86 -7.12 -21.25
N LYS A 65 19.23 -6.47 -22.23
CA LYS A 65 18.76 -5.07 -22.16
C LYS A 65 17.99 -4.75 -20.89
N GLY A 66 17.02 -5.61 -20.54
CA GLY A 66 16.22 -5.45 -19.32
C GLY A 66 17.06 -5.51 -18.04
N ALA A 67 18.02 -6.45 -17.97
CA ALA A 67 18.91 -6.60 -16.83
C ALA A 67 19.85 -5.38 -16.68
N HIS A 68 20.37 -4.86 -17.79
CA HIS A 68 21.19 -3.65 -17.83
C HIS A 68 20.45 -2.43 -17.26
N ILE A 69 19.20 -2.22 -17.68
CA ILE A 69 18.38 -1.11 -17.18
C ILE A 69 18.11 -1.27 -15.68
N ILE A 70 17.75 -2.48 -15.23
CA ILE A 70 17.49 -2.76 -13.82
C ILE A 70 18.75 -2.47 -12.99
N LEU A 71 19.92 -2.95 -13.42
CA LEU A 71 21.19 -2.75 -12.72
C LEU A 71 21.48 -1.28 -12.41
N HIS A 72 21.26 -0.37 -13.38
CA HIS A 72 21.47 1.07 -13.20
C HIS A 72 20.43 1.76 -12.32
N HIS A 73 19.20 1.24 -12.25
CA HIS A 73 18.11 1.87 -11.50
C HIS A 73 17.92 1.27 -10.10
N THR A 74 18.40 0.06 -9.87
CA THR A 74 18.37 -0.58 -8.56
C THR A 74 19.40 0.05 -7.63
N GLY A 75 18.97 0.45 -6.43
CA GLY A 75 19.86 0.95 -5.38
C GLY A 75 20.35 2.39 -5.55
N VAL A 76 20.16 3.02 -6.71
CA VAL A 76 20.49 4.44 -6.92
C VAL A 76 19.54 5.32 -6.12
N LYS A 77 19.99 5.73 -4.93
CA LYS A 77 19.26 6.67 -4.08
C LYS A 77 19.35 8.05 -4.71
N ARG A 78 18.21 8.64 -5.05
CA ARG A 78 18.14 10.04 -5.47
C ARG A 78 18.82 10.93 -4.43
N SER A 79 19.56 11.93 -4.91
CA SER A 79 20.23 12.91 -4.05
C SER A 79 19.24 13.56 -3.08
N ALA A 80 19.72 13.99 -1.91
CA ALA A 80 18.88 14.64 -0.91
C ALA A 80 18.15 15.86 -1.49
N SER A 81 18.85 16.66 -2.32
CA SER A 81 18.27 17.81 -3.04
C SER A 81 17.15 17.37 -4.01
N SER A 82 17.34 16.30 -4.78
CA SER A 82 16.31 15.79 -5.71
C SER A 82 15.08 15.27 -4.97
N ARG A 83 15.27 14.55 -3.85
CA ARG A 83 14.17 14.08 -3.01
C ARG A 83 13.40 15.22 -2.36
N LYS A 84 14.11 16.26 -1.89
CA LYS A 84 13.50 17.46 -1.31
C LYS A 84 12.61 18.18 -2.33
N LYS A 85 13.12 18.45 -3.54
CA LYS A 85 12.35 19.09 -4.62
C LYS A 85 11.08 18.31 -4.99
N MET A 86 11.18 16.99 -5.08
CA MET A 86 10.03 16.12 -5.36
C MET A 86 8.99 16.16 -4.24
N SER A 87 9.45 16.12 -2.98
CA SER A 87 8.58 16.21 -1.81
C SER A 87 7.87 17.56 -1.73
N GLU A 88 8.57 18.67 -1.98
CA GLU A 88 8.02 20.03 -1.95
C GLU A 88 6.96 20.21 -3.04
N SER A 89 7.25 19.76 -4.27
CA SER A 89 6.28 19.81 -5.37
C SER A 89 4.99 19.02 -5.08
N SER A 90 5.07 17.97 -4.26
CA SER A 90 3.91 17.13 -3.91
C SER A 90 3.20 17.59 -2.65
N LYS A 91 3.82 18.46 -1.85
CA LYS A 91 3.31 18.87 -0.54
C LYS A 91 2.03 19.68 -0.71
N GLY A 92 0.96 19.25 -0.03
CA GLY A 92 -0.32 19.95 -0.02
C GLY A 92 -1.20 19.75 -1.27
N LYS A 93 -0.73 19.04 -2.30
CA LYS A 93 -1.57 18.68 -3.44
C LYS A 93 -2.71 17.76 -2.98
N LYS A 94 -3.94 18.25 -3.13
CA LYS A 94 -5.17 17.48 -2.86
C LYS A 94 -5.76 17.02 -4.18
N HIS A 95 -6.27 15.79 -4.22
CA HIS A 95 -7.07 15.34 -5.35
C HIS A 95 -8.30 16.24 -5.52
N THR A 96 -8.64 16.53 -6.77
CA THR A 96 -9.86 17.28 -7.11
C THR A 96 -11.10 16.53 -6.62
N PRO A 97 -12.23 17.22 -6.37
CA PRO A 97 -13.49 16.57 -6.02
C PRO A 97 -13.89 15.46 -7.00
N GLU A 98 -13.68 15.68 -8.30
CA GLU A 98 -13.95 14.69 -9.34
C GLU A 98 -13.05 13.46 -9.24
N THR A 99 -11.74 13.64 -9.05
CA THR A 99 -10.80 12.51 -8.86
C THR A 99 -11.15 11.73 -7.59
N ARG A 100 -11.48 12.43 -6.49
CA ARG A 100 -11.92 11.79 -5.25
C ARG A 100 -13.20 10.99 -5.45
N LYS A 101 -14.16 11.52 -6.22
CA LYS A 101 -15.40 10.82 -6.57
C LYS A 101 -15.11 9.56 -7.39
N LYS A 102 -14.30 9.64 -8.46
CA LYS A 102 -13.90 8.49 -9.28
C LYS A 102 -13.21 7.39 -8.45
N MET A 103 -12.28 7.77 -7.57
CA MET A 103 -11.64 6.82 -6.65
C MET A 103 -12.65 6.19 -5.68
N SER A 104 -13.56 6.98 -5.11
CA SER A 104 -14.60 6.47 -4.22
C SER A 104 -15.53 5.49 -4.92
N GLU A 105 -15.97 5.80 -6.13
CA GLU A 105 -16.83 4.95 -6.95
C GLU A 105 -16.15 3.63 -7.32
N ALA A 106 -14.88 3.68 -7.71
CA ALA A 106 -14.08 2.49 -7.97
C ALA A 106 -13.95 1.56 -6.74
N HIS A 107 -14.02 2.11 -5.53
CA HIS A 107 -13.93 1.33 -4.28
C HIS A 107 -15.28 0.92 -3.68
N LYS A 108 -16.37 1.64 -3.96
CA LYS A 108 -17.71 1.42 -3.34
C LYS A 108 -18.30 0.03 -3.55
N ARG A 109 -17.78 -0.78 -4.48
CA ARG A 109 -18.30 -2.13 -4.79
C ARG A 109 -17.27 -3.25 -4.70
N LYS A 110 -16.01 -2.95 -4.35
CA LYS A 110 -14.96 -3.96 -4.19
C LYS A 110 -15.01 -4.57 -2.79
N SER A 111 -16.09 -5.26 -2.48
CA SER A 111 -16.07 -6.21 -1.37
C SER A 111 -15.28 -7.44 -1.79
N PRO A 112 -14.30 -7.91 -1.00
CA PRO A 112 -13.60 -9.15 -1.31
C PRO A 112 -14.60 -10.30 -1.50
N SER A 113 -14.39 -11.11 -2.54
CA SER A 113 -15.19 -12.32 -2.81
C SER A 113 -15.09 -13.28 -1.63
N ALA A 114 -16.01 -14.25 -1.53
CA ALA A 114 -15.97 -15.26 -0.47
C ALA A 114 -14.62 -16.00 -0.44
N ALA A 115 -14.06 -16.35 -1.60
CA ALA A 115 -12.75 -16.97 -1.72
C ALA A 115 -11.62 -16.06 -1.18
N THR A 116 -11.65 -14.76 -1.51
CA THR A 116 -10.65 -13.81 -1.00
C THR A 116 -10.79 -13.58 0.51
N ARG A 117 -12.01 -13.54 1.03
CA ARG A 117 -12.28 -13.46 2.48
C ARG A 117 -11.72 -14.67 3.21
N LYS A 118 -11.91 -15.87 2.64
CA LYS A 118 -11.36 -17.12 3.19
C LYS A 118 -9.84 -17.07 3.25
N LYS A 119 -9.16 -16.69 2.16
CA LYS A 119 -7.70 -16.54 2.12
C LYS A 119 -7.18 -15.55 3.18
N ILE A 120 -7.84 -14.39 3.32
CA ILE A 120 -7.48 -13.40 4.35
C ILE A 120 -7.69 -13.96 5.75
N SER A 121 -8.78 -14.71 5.97
CA SER A 121 -9.09 -15.32 7.25
C SER A 121 -8.08 -16.42 7.63
N GLU A 122 -7.69 -17.26 6.67
CA GLU A 122 -6.69 -18.32 6.87
C GLU A 122 -5.32 -17.72 7.18
N ALA A 123 -4.88 -16.72 6.41
CA ALA A 123 -3.61 -16.04 6.65
C ALA A 123 -3.51 -15.36 8.03
N ARG A 124 -4.65 -14.87 8.55
CA ARG A 124 -4.71 -14.22 9.87
C ARG A 124 -4.96 -15.19 11.02
N LYS A 125 -5.34 -16.44 10.75
CA LYS A 125 -5.66 -17.42 11.80
C LYS A 125 -4.40 -17.70 12.62
N GLY A 126 -4.51 -17.53 13.94
CA GLY A 126 -3.39 -17.73 14.87
C GLY A 126 -2.39 -16.57 14.95
N GLN A 127 -2.48 -15.56 14.08
CA GLN A 127 -1.60 -14.39 14.18
C GLN A 127 -1.96 -13.57 15.43
N ILE A 128 -0.98 -13.39 16.31
CA ILE A 128 -1.11 -12.50 17.46
C ILE A 128 -0.82 -11.07 16.99
N PRO A 129 -1.77 -10.13 17.15
CA PRO A 129 -1.49 -8.73 16.87
C PRO A 129 -0.35 -8.24 17.77
N TRP A 130 0.58 -7.46 17.22
CA TRP A 130 1.67 -6.83 18.00
C TRP A 130 1.16 -5.91 19.13
N THR A 131 -0.12 -5.51 19.05
CA THR A 131 -0.82 -4.74 20.07
C THR A 131 -1.40 -5.57 21.20
N LYS A 132 -1.34 -6.91 21.14
CA LYS A 132 -1.89 -7.77 22.20
C LYS A 132 -1.21 -7.46 23.53
N GLY A 133 -2.02 -7.16 24.55
CA GLY A 133 -1.54 -6.79 25.90
C GLY A 133 -1.14 -5.34 26.09
N ARG A 134 -1.01 -4.54 25.01
CA ARG A 134 -0.74 -3.10 25.14
C ARG A 134 -1.99 -2.37 25.61
N LYS A 135 -1.87 -1.64 26.72
CA LYS A 135 -2.91 -0.76 27.24
C LYS A 135 -2.57 0.68 26.87
N PHE A 136 -3.58 1.45 26.45
CA PHE A 136 -3.41 2.90 26.30
C PHE A 136 -3.07 3.54 27.64
N SER A 137 -2.27 4.62 27.63
CA SER A 137 -2.01 5.42 28.84
C SER A 137 -3.30 6.06 29.37
N ALA A 138 -3.31 6.47 30.64
CA ALA A 138 -4.46 7.15 31.23
C ALA A 138 -4.82 8.43 30.46
N GLU A 139 -3.80 9.21 30.07
CA GLU A 139 -3.96 10.42 29.27
C GLU A 139 -4.58 10.12 27.89
N HIS A 140 -4.13 9.07 27.21
CA HIS A 140 -4.68 8.69 25.90
C HIS A 140 -6.14 8.25 26.03
N ARG A 141 -6.49 7.47 27.06
CA ARG A 141 -7.89 7.11 27.34
C ARG A 141 -8.75 8.34 27.62
N ARG A 142 -8.22 9.32 28.35
CA ARG A 142 -8.90 10.59 28.62
C ARG A 142 -9.18 11.35 27.33
N LYS A 143 -8.20 11.49 26.43
CA LYS A 143 -8.38 12.15 25.12
C LYS A 143 -9.47 11.49 24.27
N ILE A 144 -9.50 10.15 24.21
CA ILE A 144 -10.58 9.42 23.52
C ILE A 144 -11.94 9.70 24.16
N SER A 145 -12.00 9.70 25.50
CA SER A 145 -13.25 9.97 26.22
C SER A 145 -13.75 11.39 26.00
N GLU A 146 -12.88 12.38 26.05
CA GLU A 146 -13.22 13.79 25.79
C GLU A 146 -13.70 13.98 24.35
N ALA A 147 -12.99 13.41 23.38
CA ALA A 147 -13.37 13.47 21.98
C ALA A 147 -14.73 12.80 21.69
N ASN A 148 -15.14 11.82 22.50
CA ASN A 148 -16.42 11.13 22.35
C ASN A 148 -17.54 11.67 23.25
N LYS A 149 -17.22 12.56 24.19
CA LYS A 149 -18.20 13.15 25.09
C LYS A 149 -19.25 13.93 24.28
N GLY A 150 -20.52 13.68 24.54
CA GLY A 150 -21.64 14.32 23.84
C GLY A 150 -21.95 13.75 22.45
N LYS A 151 -21.13 12.86 21.89
CA LYS A 151 -21.43 12.18 20.62
C LYS A 151 -22.48 11.11 20.85
N SER A 152 -23.73 11.45 20.61
CA SER A 152 -24.84 10.51 20.60
C SER A 152 -25.27 10.19 19.15
N PRO A 153 -25.71 8.95 18.86
CA PRO A 153 -26.29 8.64 17.56
C PRO A 153 -27.51 9.52 17.27
N SER A 154 -27.66 9.96 16.02
CA SER A 154 -28.83 10.73 15.58
C SER A 154 -30.14 9.99 15.87
N ALA A 155 -31.26 10.72 15.99
CA ALA A 155 -32.58 10.11 16.18
C ALA A 155 -32.90 9.04 15.12
N ALA A 156 -32.57 9.30 13.86
CA ALA A 156 -32.73 8.34 12.76
C ALA A 156 -31.86 7.08 12.96
N THR A 157 -30.61 7.23 13.39
CA THR A 157 -29.73 6.09 13.71
C THR A 157 -30.25 5.29 14.89
N ARG A 158 -30.74 5.97 15.95
CA ARG A 158 -31.34 5.31 17.12
C ARG A 158 -32.57 4.50 16.74
N LYS A 159 -33.43 5.05 15.88
CA LYS A 159 -34.62 4.34 15.38
C LYS A 159 -34.23 3.06 14.63
N LYS A 160 -33.29 3.15 13.68
CA LYS A 160 -32.79 1.99 12.92
C LYS A 160 -32.20 0.90 13.84
N LEU A 161 -31.40 1.30 14.82
CA LEU A 161 -30.82 0.36 15.79
C LEU A 161 -31.90 -0.31 16.67
N SER A 162 -32.92 0.45 17.06
CA SER A 162 -34.06 -0.06 17.84
C SER A 162 -34.85 -1.08 17.05
N GLU A 163 -35.21 -0.77 15.80
CA GLU A 163 -35.96 -1.66 14.90
C GLU A 163 -35.19 -2.96 14.63
N ALA A 164 -33.88 -2.87 14.38
CA ALA A 164 -33.04 -4.03 14.14
C ALA A 164 -32.95 -4.98 15.36
N ASN A 165 -33.13 -4.48 16.57
CA ASN A 165 -32.97 -5.25 17.82
C ASN A 165 -34.29 -5.49 18.56
N LYS A 166 -35.45 -5.25 17.93
CA LYS A 166 -36.76 -5.43 18.57
C LYS A 166 -37.31 -6.83 18.32
N GLY A 167 -38.03 -7.36 19.32
CA GLY A 167 -38.79 -8.62 19.20
C GLY A 167 -37.89 -9.80 18.84
N LYS A 168 -38.32 -10.60 17.86
CA LYS A 168 -37.64 -11.83 17.41
C LYS A 168 -36.24 -11.60 16.84
N ASN A 169 -35.93 -10.38 16.41
CA ASN A 169 -34.61 -10.03 15.88
C ASN A 169 -33.57 -9.85 17.00
N HIS A 170 -34.01 -9.67 18.25
CA HIS A 170 -33.09 -9.51 19.36
C HIS A 170 -32.28 -10.81 19.58
N PRO A 171 -30.94 -10.76 19.73
CA PRO A 171 -30.10 -11.97 19.89
C PRO A 171 -30.46 -12.85 21.09
N PHE A 172 -31.16 -12.27 22.07
CA PHE A 172 -31.63 -12.93 23.29
C PHE A 172 -33.13 -13.21 23.31
N TYR A 173 -33.83 -13.06 22.17
CA TYR A 173 -35.25 -13.41 22.10
C TYR A 173 -35.44 -14.91 22.39
N GLY A 174 -36.38 -15.22 23.30
CA GLY A 174 -36.67 -16.59 23.73
C GLY A 174 -35.61 -17.24 24.64
N LYS A 175 -34.53 -16.54 24.99
CA LYS A 175 -33.50 -17.04 25.90
C LYS A 175 -33.72 -16.51 27.31
N THR A 176 -33.49 -17.36 28.31
CA THR A 176 -33.54 -16.99 29.73
C THR A 176 -32.14 -16.98 30.32
N HIS A 177 -31.91 -16.11 31.31
CA HIS A 177 -30.66 -16.13 32.07
C HIS A 177 -30.62 -17.33 33.00
N SER A 178 -29.43 -17.91 33.18
CA SER A 178 -29.20 -18.95 34.18
C SER A 178 -29.35 -18.41 35.61
N GLU A 179 -29.69 -19.28 36.56
CA GLU A 179 -29.83 -18.90 37.98
C GLU A 179 -28.58 -18.22 38.54
N LYS A 180 -27.39 -18.76 38.21
CA LYS A 180 -26.11 -18.14 38.58
C LYS A 180 -25.98 -16.70 38.06
N THR A 181 -26.51 -16.41 36.86
CA THR A 181 -26.48 -15.07 36.28
C THR A 181 -27.50 -14.17 36.96
N LYS A 182 -28.71 -14.66 37.22
CA LYS A 182 -29.75 -13.94 37.97
C LYS A 182 -29.27 -13.53 39.36
N ALA A 183 -28.62 -14.44 40.09
CA ALA A 183 -28.02 -14.16 41.39
C ALA A 183 -27.00 -13.01 41.30
N LYS A 184 -26.06 -13.06 40.35
CA LYS A 184 -25.07 -11.99 40.14
C LYS A 184 -25.70 -10.63 39.84
N MET A 185 -26.75 -10.59 39.01
CA MET A 185 -27.47 -9.34 38.72
C MET A 185 -28.16 -8.79 39.98
N SER A 186 -28.76 -9.68 40.79
CA SER A 186 -29.38 -9.32 42.06
C SER A 186 -28.37 -8.74 43.05
N ASP A 187 -27.21 -9.38 43.21
CA ASP A 187 -26.17 -8.90 44.11
C ASP A 187 -25.59 -7.55 43.66
N ALA A 188 -25.35 -7.37 42.36
CA ALA A 188 -24.92 -6.09 41.81
C ALA A 188 -25.94 -4.97 42.07
N ARG A 189 -27.24 -5.29 41.96
CA ARG A 189 -28.33 -4.34 42.26
C ARG A 189 -28.33 -3.94 43.74
N LYS A 190 -28.18 -4.92 44.66
CA LYS A 190 -28.09 -4.66 46.11
C LYS A 190 -26.87 -3.79 46.44
N MET A 191 -25.70 -4.11 45.88
CA MET A 191 -24.46 -3.35 46.08
C MET A 191 -24.55 -1.91 45.57
N TYR A 192 -25.24 -1.68 44.46
CA TYR A 192 -25.50 -0.34 43.95
C TYR A 192 -26.31 0.49 44.96
N TRP A 193 -27.39 -0.06 45.50
CA TRP A 193 -28.25 0.65 46.47
C TRP A 193 -27.58 0.88 47.81
N LYS A 194 -26.77 -0.08 48.29
CA LYS A 194 -25.97 0.09 49.50
C LYS A 194 -25.04 1.30 49.39
N ARG A 195 -24.20 1.33 48.34
CA ARG A 195 -23.28 2.45 48.07
C ARG A 195 -23.97 3.80 47.85
N LYS A 196 -25.20 3.80 47.32
CA LYS A 196 -25.98 5.03 47.10
C LYS A 196 -26.68 5.52 48.37
N GLY A 197 -26.92 4.63 49.34
CA GLY A 197 -27.50 4.99 50.65
C GLY A 197 -26.44 5.38 51.69
N ASP A 198 -25.19 4.94 51.50
CA ASP A 198 -24.04 5.27 52.35
C ASP A 198 -23.38 6.63 52.00
N ASN A 199 -23.96 7.40 51.07
CA ASN A 199 -23.39 8.64 50.50
C ASN A 199 -24.46 9.72 50.36
#